data_AF-A0A662VET0-F1
#
_entry.id   AF-A0A662VET0-F1
#
_cell.length_a   1.000
_cell.length_b   1.000
_cell.length_c   1.000
_cell.angle_alpha   90.00
_cell.angle_beta   90.00
_cell.angle_gamma   90.00
#
_symmetry.space_group_name_H-M   'P 1'
#
loop_
_entity.id
_entity.type
_entity.pdbx_description
1 polymer ?
#
loop_
_entity_poly.entity_id
_entity_poly.type
_entity_poly.pdbx_seq_one_letter_code
_entity_poly.pdbx_strand_id
1 'polypeptide(L)'
;MDYYFGDPGLVALKEALDIPVVGLNEASIHIASTLGRKFSVVGVGGKKAEGLLIEKVKAYGLEHKLASVRLTEIKVLDIKKEFDKLVNALYEEAKKAIEEDGADVIVLGCGSLLNIADILQEKLGVPVIDPGLAALKFTEMLVKLGLKQSKKAYPKPYVKKRTK
;
A
#
# COMPACT_ATOMS: atom_id res chain seq x y z
N MET A 1 11.92 -4.41 -9.73
CA MET A 1 11.07 -5.47 -9.20
C MET A 1 9.71 -4.84 -9.02
N ASP A 2 8.70 -5.31 -9.75
CA ASP A 2 7.38 -4.67 -9.76
C ASP A 2 6.47 -5.41 -8.79
N TYR A 3 6.01 -4.74 -7.74
CA TYR A 3 5.14 -5.31 -6.72
C TYR A 3 3.79 -4.61 -6.77
N TYR A 4 2.71 -5.39 -6.67
CA TYR A 4 1.35 -4.87 -6.78
C TYR A 4 0.77 -4.53 -5.40
N PHE A 5 0.30 -3.29 -5.25
CA PHE A 5 -0.26 -2.77 -4.00
C PHE A 5 -1.65 -3.35 -3.66
N GLY A 6 -2.29 -4.13 -4.55
CA GLY A 6 -3.61 -4.72 -4.25
C GLY A 6 -3.60 -5.98 -3.37
N ASP A 7 -2.42 -6.42 -2.91
CA ASP A 7 -2.21 -7.62 -2.09
C ASP A 7 -2.93 -8.89 -2.63
N PRO A 8 -2.66 -9.30 -3.88
CA PRO A 8 -3.35 -10.42 -4.51
C PRO A 8 -2.90 -11.73 -3.85
N GLY A 9 -3.86 -12.58 -3.49
CA GLY A 9 -3.57 -13.90 -2.88
C GLY A 9 -2.99 -13.85 -1.46
N LEU A 10 -2.93 -12.67 -0.82
CA LEU A 10 -2.32 -12.52 0.50
C LEU A 10 -2.92 -13.47 1.55
N VAL A 11 -4.25 -13.56 1.61
CA VAL A 11 -4.94 -14.46 2.55
C VAL A 11 -4.57 -15.92 2.30
N ALA A 12 -4.55 -16.36 1.04
CA ALA A 12 -4.17 -17.72 0.68
C ALA A 12 -2.71 -18.04 1.06
N LEU A 13 -1.80 -17.07 0.95
CA LEU A 13 -0.41 -17.22 1.40
C LEU A 13 -0.33 -17.32 2.94
N LYS A 14 -1.10 -16.51 3.67
CA LYS A 14 -1.19 -16.59 5.14
C LYS A 14 -1.73 -17.93 5.63
N GLU A 15 -2.64 -18.54 4.89
CA GLU A 15 -3.12 -19.91 5.15
C GLU A 15 -2.04 -20.96 4.85
N ALA A 16 -1.39 -20.86 3.68
CA ALA A 16 -0.47 -21.88 3.18
C ALA A 16 0.89 -21.94 3.88
N LEU A 17 1.42 -20.80 4.34
CA LEU A 17 2.81 -20.68 4.81
C LEU A 17 2.92 -20.61 6.33
N ASP A 18 4.00 -21.17 6.90
CA ASP A 18 4.29 -21.12 8.34
C ASP A 18 5.35 -20.06 8.72
N ILE A 19 5.57 -19.09 7.82
CA ILE A 19 6.45 -17.92 7.98
C ILE A 19 5.61 -16.63 7.94
N PRO A 20 6.13 -15.47 8.39
CA PRO A 20 5.43 -14.21 8.27
C PRO A 20 5.12 -13.86 6.81
N VAL A 21 3.87 -13.51 6.53
CA VAL A 21 3.41 -13.04 5.21
C VAL A 21 2.78 -11.65 5.35
N VAL A 22 3.33 -10.66 4.65
CA VAL A 22 2.93 -9.25 4.78
C VAL A 22 2.56 -8.68 3.41
N GLY A 23 1.40 -8.03 3.32
CA GLY A 23 0.99 -7.26 2.14
C GLY A 23 1.64 -5.89 2.08
N LEU A 24 1.83 -5.36 0.87
CA LEU A 24 2.34 -4.00 0.67
C LEU A 24 1.33 -2.98 1.19
N ASN A 25 0.08 -3.10 0.76
CA ASN A 25 -0.98 -2.19 1.19
C ASN A 25 -1.27 -2.40 2.67
N GLU A 26 -1.48 -3.66 3.09
CA GLU A 26 -1.66 -4.02 4.50
C GLU A 26 -0.66 -3.32 5.42
N ALA A 27 0.64 -3.52 5.20
CA ALA A 27 1.66 -2.89 6.05
C ALA A 27 1.60 -1.36 5.98
N SER A 28 1.50 -0.81 4.78
CA SER A 28 1.57 0.64 4.55
C SER A 28 0.44 1.39 5.23
N ILE A 29 -0.81 0.93 5.08
CA ILE A 29 -1.96 1.63 5.65
C ILE A 29 -2.04 1.43 7.17
N HIS A 30 -1.58 0.29 7.69
CA HIS A 30 -1.48 0.10 9.13
C HIS A 30 -0.44 1.03 9.74
N ILE A 31 0.73 1.19 9.11
CA ILE A 31 1.73 2.18 9.54
C ILE A 31 1.15 3.61 9.44
N ALA A 32 0.52 3.97 8.31
CA ALA A 32 -0.12 5.27 8.11
C ALA A 32 -1.11 5.61 9.23
N SER A 33 -1.91 4.62 9.64
CA SER A 33 -2.92 4.76 10.68
C SER A 33 -2.36 5.12 12.06
N THR A 34 -1.06 4.94 12.29
CA THR A 34 -0.37 5.30 13.53
C THR A 34 0.27 6.68 13.49
N LEU A 35 0.44 7.26 12.30
CA LEU A 35 1.15 8.53 12.09
C LEU A 35 0.21 9.73 11.96
N GLY A 36 -1.04 9.51 11.56
CA GLY A 36 -2.03 10.57 11.36
C GLY A 36 -3.45 10.14 11.75
N ARG A 37 -4.38 11.10 11.76
CA ARG A 37 -5.82 10.81 11.95
C ARG A 37 -6.42 10.27 10.67
N LYS A 38 -6.00 10.82 9.53
CA LYS A 38 -6.42 10.44 8.19
C LYS A 38 -5.21 10.21 7.28
N PHE A 39 -5.33 9.26 6.35
CA PHE A 39 -4.36 9.04 5.29
C PHE A 39 -5.04 8.97 3.93
N SER A 40 -4.30 9.27 2.87
CA SER A 40 -4.75 9.03 1.50
C SER A 40 -3.78 8.14 0.73
N VAL A 41 -4.33 7.34 -0.18
CA VAL A 41 -3.53 6.54 -1.11
C VAL A 41 -3.36 7.32 -2.41
N VAL A 42 -2.12 7.61 -2.79
CA VAL A 42 -1.79 8.35 -4.01
C VAL A 42 -1.00 7.46 -4.95
N GLY A 43 -1.44 7.32 -6.20
CA GLY A 43 -0.84 6.35 -7.11
C GLY A 43 -1.04 6.63 -8.59
N VAL A 44 -0.84 5.58 -9.38
CA VAL A 44 -0.90 5.59 -10.85
C VAL A 44 -1.89 4.54 -11.35
N GLY A 45 -2.22 4.55 -12.64
CA GLY A 45 -3.05 3.53 -13.27
C GLY A 45 -4.49 3.95 -13.54
N GLY A 46 -4.81 5.24 -13.36
CA GLY A 46 -6.12 5.83 -13.64
C GLY A 46 -7.22 5.42 -12.67
N LYS A 47 -8.35 6.13 -12.73
CA LYS A 47 -9.47 6.00 -11.78
C LYS A 47 -10.07 4.60 -11.61
N LYS A 48 -9.88 3.68 -12.57
CA LYS A 48 -10.45 2.33 -12.51
C LYS A 48 -9.95 1.50 -11.33
N ALA A 49 -8.75 1.78 -10.82
CA ALA A 49 -8.20 1.07 -9.67
C ALA A 49 -8.66 1.64 -8.31
N GLU A 50 -9.34 2.79 -8.31
CA GLU A 50 -9.75 3.50 -7.08
C GLU A 50 -10.67 2.65 -6.21
N GLY A 51 -11.76 2.12 -6.79
CA GLY A 51 -12.72 1.29 -6.06
C GLY A 51 -12.08 0.06 -5.43
N LEU A 52 -11.17 -0.60 -6.16
CA LEU A 52 -10.44 -1.76 -5.64
C LEU A 52 -9.56 -1.40 -4.43
N LEU A 53 -8.91 -0.23 -4.44
CA LEU A 53 -8.08 0.21 -3.32
C LEU A 53 -8.93 0.56 -2.09
N ILE A 54 -10.08 1.21 -2.30
CA ILE A 54 -11.04 1.50 -1.22
C ILE A 54 -11.55 0.20 -0.59
N GLU A 55 -11.94 -0.78 -1.40
CA GLU A 55 -12.37 -2.11 -0.93
C GLU A 55 -11.27 -2.80 -0.10
N LYS A 56 -10.00 -2.67 -0.50
CA LYS A 56 -8.86 -3.22 0.25
C LYS A 56 -8.68 -2.54 1.59
N VAL A 57 -8.71 -1.22 1.63
CA VAL A 57 -8.62 -0.46 2.90
C VAL A 57 -9.77 -0.83 3.84
N LYS A 58 -10.97 -1.02 3.29
CA LYS A 58 -12.13 -1.51 4.03
C LYS A 58 -11.94 -2.91 4.58
N ALA A 59 -11.42 -3.85 3.77
CA ALA A 59 -11.13 -5.21 4.20
C ALA A 59 -10.11 -5.27 5.36
N TYR A 60 -9.23 -4.27 5.47
CA TYR A 60 -8.27 -4.10 6.57
C TYR A 60 -8.81 -3.28 7.76
N GLY A 61 -10.09 -2.89 7.74
CA GLY A 61 -10.75 -2.20 8.86
C GLY A 61 -10.38 -0.72 9.01
N LEU A 62 -9.78 -0.12 7.98
CA LEU A 62 -9.23 1.25 8.03
C LEU A 62 -10.00 2.26 7.17
N GLU A 63 -11.18 1.91 6.64
CA GLU A 63 -12.05 2.79 5.83
C GLU A 63 -12.31 4.13 6.54
N HIS A 64 -12.57 4.12 7.84
CA HIS A 64 -12.82 5.32 8.63
C HIS A 64 -11.58 6.25 8.76
N LYS A 65 -10.37 5.75 8.50
CA LYS A 65 -9.13 6.55 8.47
C LYS A 65 -8.70 6.95 7.06
N LEU A 66 -9.33 6.41 6.02
CA LEU A 66 -9.10 6.85 4.65
C LEU A 66 -9.73 8.24 4.46
N ALA A 67 -8.96 9.20 3.97
CA ALA A 67 -9.47 10.48 3.48
C ALA A 67 -9.87 10.33 2.01
N SER A 68 -8.97 9.83 1.16
CA SER A 68 -9.23 9.61 -0.26
C SER A 68 -8.29 8.59 -0.91
N VAL A 69 -8.64 8.17 -2.12
CA VAL A 69 -7.73 7.51 -3.05
C VAL A 69 -7.61 8.39 -4.28
N ARG A 70 -6.41 8.87 -4.60
CA ARG A 70 -6.14 9.73 -5.75
C ARG A 70 -5.16 9.09 -6.70
N LEU A 71 -5.58 8.88 -7.94
CA LEU A 71 -4.79 8.18 -8.94
C LEU A 71 -4.54 9.09 -10.14
N THR A 72 -3.29 9.19 -10.54
CA THR A 72 -2.90 9.88 -11.77
C THR A 72 -3.31 9.04 -12.99
N GLU A 73 -3.50 9.70 -14.13
CA GLU A 73 -3.77 9.04 -15.42
C GLU A 73 -2.50 8.41 -16.05
N ILE A 74 -1.35 8.50 -15.38
CA ILE A 74 -0.10 7.87 -15.82
C ILE A 74 -0.26 6.35 -15.73
N LYS A 75 0.07 5.66 -16.81
CA LYS A 75 0.06 4.19 -16.84
C LYS A 75 1.29 3.65 -16.11
N VAL A 76 1.11 2.53 -15.41
CA VAL A 76 2.21 1.84 -14.69
C VAL A 76 3.41 1.55 -15.61
N LEU A 77 3.16 1.21 -16.88
CA LEU A 77 4.20 0.88 -17.86
C LEU A 77 5.07 2.10 -18.27
N ASP A 78 4.61 3.31 -18.00
CA ASP A 78 5.29 4.55 -18.41
C ASP A 78 6.05 5.22 -17.25
N ILE A 79 5.99 4.65 -16.03
CA ILE A 79 6.69 5.14 -14.82
C ILE A 79 8.18 5.43 -15.08
N LYS A 80 8.87 4.53 -15.82
CA LYS A 80 10.33 4.63 -16.05
C LYS A 80 10.72 5.59 -17.16
N LYS A 81 9.78 6.05 -17.98
CA LYS A 81 10.08 6.88 -19.16
C LYS A 81 10.10 8.37 -18.83
N GLU A 82 9.29 8.80 -17.86
CA GLU A 82 9.06 10.23 -17.57
C GLU A 82 9.03 10.47 -16.05
N PHE A 83 10.16 10.26 -15.37
CA PHE A 83 10.27 10.32 -13.91
C PHE A 83 9.82 11.68 -13.32
N ASP A 84 10.31 12.80 -13.87
CA ASP A 84 9.95 14.13 -13.35
C ASP A 84 8.46 14.43 -13.49
N LYS A 85 7.86 14.02 -14.61
CA LYS A 85 6.42 14.18 -14.84
C LYS A 85 5.61 13.32 -13.88
N LEU A 86 6.06 12.10 -13.60
CA LEU A 86 5.46 11.22 -12.60
C LEU A 86 5.51 11.84 -11.20
N VAL A 87 6.68 12.33 -10.78
CA VAL A 87 6.85 12.97 -9.47
C VAL A 87 5.94 14.19 -9.36
N ASN A 88 5.88 15.04 -10.38
CA ASN A 88 4.99 16.21 -10.37
C ASN A 88 3.52 15.81 -10.33
N ALA A 89 3.09 14.81 -11.11
CA ALA A 89 1.71 14.35 -11.09
C ALA A 89 1.29 13.75 -9.73
N LEU A 90 2.18 12.97 -9.10
CA LEU A 90 1.94 12.42 -7.77
C LEU A 90 1.94 13.52 -6.71
N TYR A 91 2.82 14.52 -6.83
CA TYR A 91 2.84 15.68 -5.94
C TYR A 91 1.53 16.46 -5.99
N GLU A 92 1.02 16.76 -7.18
CA GLU A 92 -0.25 17.49 -7.33
C GLU A 92 -1.43 16.72 -6.73
N GLU A 93 -1.52 15.40 -6.95
CA GLU A 93 -2.59 14.60 -6.36
C GLU A 93 -2.44 14.44 -4.84
N ALA A 94 -1.20 14.31 -4.34
CA ALA A 94 -0.94 14.27 -2.90
C ALA A 94 -1.25 15.61 -2.21
N LYS A 95 -0.91 16.73 -2.85
CA LYS A 95 -1.24 18.06 -2.37
C LYS A 95 -2.75 18.26 -2.24
N LYS A 96 -3.53 17.86 -3.27
CA LYS A 96 -5.00 17.89 -3.19
C LYS A 96 -5.53 16.96 -2.11
N ALA A 97 -4.95 15.77 -1.91
CA ALA A 97 -5.35 14.88 -0.82
C ALA A 97 -5.20 15.55 0.56
N ILE A 98 -4.15 16.35 0.75
CA ILE A 98 -3.91 17.09 2.00
C ILE A 98 -4.88 18.27 2.11
N GLU A 99 -4.90 19.15 1.10
CA GLU A 99 -5.62 20.43 1.16
C GLU A 99 -7.15 20.29 1.04
N GLU A 100 -7.63 19.35 0.24
CA GLU A 100 -9.06 19.18 -0.08
C GLU A 100 -9.72 18.07 0.74
N ASP A 101 -9.01 16.96 0.98
CA ASP A 101 -9.60 15.76 1.62
C ASP A 101 -9.19 15.59 3.10
N GLY A 102 -8.22 16.37 3.57
CA GLY A 102 -7.76 16.35 4.96
C GLY A 102 -6.85 15.17 5.30
N ALA A 103 -6.03 14.70 4.36
CA ALA A 103 -5.00 13.70 4.64
C ALA A 103 -3.84 14.28 5.47
N ASP A 104 -3.48 13.61 6.57
CA ASP A 104 -2.28 13.95 7.36
C ASP A 104 -1.05 13.12 6.92
N VAL A 105 -1.26 12.05 6.17
CA VAL A 105 -0.26 11.06 5.73
C VAL A 105 -0.57 10.58 4.32
N ILE A 106 0.46 10.42 3.50
CA ILE A 106 0.31 9.90 2.13
C ILE A 106 0.91 8.49 2.04
N VAL A 107 0.18 7.58 1.40
CA VAL A 107 0.65 6.22 1.08
C VAL A 107 0.79 6.10 -0.43
N LEU A 108 1.97 5.73 -0.92
CA LEU A 108 2.15 5.48 -2.35
C LEU A 108 1.46 4.18 -2.77
N GLY A 109 0.50 4.28 -3.69
CA GLY A 109 -0.38 3.19 -4.13
C GLY A 109 0.21 2.25 -5.19
N CYS A 110 1.52 2.29 -5.43
CA CYS A 110 2.18 1.42 -6.40
C CYS A 110 3.62 1.09 -5.95
N GLY A 111 3.98 -0.20 -5.94
CA GLY A 111 5.31 -0.67 -5.52
C GLY A 111 6.45 -0.33 -6.49
N SER A 112 6.14 0.20 -7.67
CA SER A 112 7.14 0.66 -8.65
C SER A 112 7.54 2.14 -8.46
N LEU A 113 7.05 2.81 -7.41
CA LEU A 113 7.33 4.23 -7.10
C LEU A 113 8.51 4.42 -6.13
N LEU A 114 9.49 3.52 -6.19
CA LEU A 114 10.68 3.56 -5.33
C LEU A 114 11.41 4.91 -5.44
N ASN A 115 11.94 5.40 -4.32
CA ASN A 115 12.67 6.67 -4.20
C ASN A 115 11.85 7.94 -4.49
N ILE A 116 10.52 7.84 -4.61
CA ILE A 116 9.65 9.01 -4.77
C ILE A 116 9.15 9.51 -3.41
N ALA A 117 9.04 8.62 -2.41
CA ALA A 117 8.50 8.96 -1.09
C ALA A 117 9.27 10.09 -0.41
N ASP A 118 10.61 10.02 -0.38
CA ASP A 118 11.45 11.06 0.26
C ASP A 118 11.29 12.43 -0.43
N ILE A 119 11.25 12.44 -1.76
CA ILE A 119 11.07 13.66 -2.57
C ILE A 119 9.71 14.31 -2.26
N LEU A 120 8.64 13.50 -2.22
CA LEU A 120 7.31 14.01 -1.93
C LEU A 120 7.19 14.45 -0.47
N GLN A 121 7.80 13.72 0.47
CA GLN A 121 7.79 14.06 1.88
C GLN A 121 8.43 15.41 2.15
N GLU A 122 9.60 15.67 1.55
CA GLU A 122 10.28 16.96 1.66
C GLU A 122 9.41 18.12 1.12
N LYS A 123 8.76 17.90 -0.03
CA LYS A 123 7.94 18.94 -0.68
C LYS A 123 6.59 19.18 0.02
N LEU A 124 5.95 18.13 0.53
CA LEU A 124 4.60 18.19 1.10
C LEU A 124 4.59 18.51 2.60
N GLY A 125 5.70 18.26 3.31
CA GLY A 125 5.81 18.50 4.75
C GLY A 125 4.99 17.54 5.63
N VAL A 126 4.48 16.45 5.05
CA VAL A 126 3.77 15.38 5.76
C VAL A 126 4.43 14.02 5.51
N PRO A 127 4.27 13.02 6.39
CA PRO A 127 4.84 11.70 6.15
C PRO A 127 4.34 11.07 4.84
N VAL A 128 5.27 10.52 4.06
CA VAL A 128 4.97 9.78 2.82
C VAL A 128 5.54 8.36 2.92
N ILE A 129 4.68 7.37 2.75
CA ILE A 129 5.01 5.96 2.93
C ILE A 129 5.33 5.31 1.59
N ASP A 130 6.56 4.83 1.46
CA ASP A 130 6.97 3.87 0.43
C ASP A 130 6.46 2.47 0.82
N PRO A 131 5.63 1.82 -0.01
CA PRO A 131 5.01 0.56 0.35
C PRO A 131 5.97 -0.62 0.40
N GLY A 132 7.04 -0.59 -0.41
CA GLY A 132 8.05 -1.65 -0.43
C GLY A 132 8.89 -1.62 0.85
N LEU A 133 9.36 -0.43 1.23
CA LEU A 133 10.13 -0.24 2.48
C LEU A 133 9.26 -0.50 3.71
N ALA A 134 8.00 -0.05 3.70
CA ALA A 134 7.05 -0.31 4.77
C ALA A 134 6.85 -1.82 4.99
N ALA A 135 6.54 -2.57 3.92
CA ALA A 135 6.36 -4.01 4.01
C ALA A 135 7.63 -4.74 4.47
N LEU A 136 8.80 -4.32 3.98
CA LEU A 136 10.09 -4.88 4.41
C LEU A 136 10.28 -4.70 5.91
N LYS A 137 10.14 -3.47 6.42
CA LYS A 137 10.35 -3.16 7.85
C LYS A 137 9.29 -3.80 8.75
N PHE A 138 8.05 -3.86 8.30
CA PHE A 138 7.00 -4.58 9.02
C PHE A 138 7.33 -6.08 9.11
N THR A 139 7.83 -6.68 8.03
CA THR A 139 8.24 -8.09 8.02
C THR A 139 9.45 -8.33 8.92
N GLU A 140 10.48 -7.48 8.86
CA GLU A 140 11.64 -7.55 9.77
C GLU A 140 11.21 -7.52 11.23
N MET A 141 10.28 -6.63 11.59
CA MET A 141 9.72 -6.53 12.94
C MET A 141 9.06 -7.84 13.37
N LEU A 142 8.17 -8.41 12.54
CA LEU A 142 7.50 -9.68 12.86
C LEU A 142 8.50 -10.82 13.07
N VAL A 143 9.50 -10.93 12.19
CA VAL A 143 10.55 -11.94 12.30
C VAL A 143 11.35 -11.79 13.60
N LYS A 144 11.80 -10.56 13.93
CA LYS A 144 12.56 -10.28 15.15
C LYS A 144 11.76 -10.57 16.43
N LEU A 145 10.45 -10.38 16.39
CA LEU A 145 9.56 -10.69 17.52
C LEU A 145 9.15 -12.16 17.58
N GLY A 146 9.55 -13.00 16.62
CA GLY A 146 9.11 -14.40 16.53
C GLY A 146 7.62 -14.54 16.24
N LEU A 147 6.99 -13.50 15.66
CA LEU A 147 5.56 -13.45 15.39
C LEU A 147 5.27 -13.82 13.94
N LYS A 148 4.17 -14.53 13.74
CA LYS A 148 3.63 -14.92 12.42
C LYS A 148 2.12 -15.04 12.48
N GLN A 149 1.49 -15.23 11.32
CA GLN A 149 0.05 -15.34 11.22
C GLN A 149 -0.50 -16.55 12.01
N SER A 150 -1.52 -16.29 12.84
CA SER A 150 -2.19 -17.31 13.63
C SER A 150 -2.95 -18.29 12.74
N LYS A 151 -2.69 -19.59 12.89
CA LYS A 151 -3.43 -20.65 12.18
C LYS A 151 -4.86 -20.86 12.68
N LYS A 152 -5.25 -20.19 13.77
CA LYS A 152 -6.67 -20.09 14.15
C LYS A 152 -7.42 -19.10 13.27
N ALA A 153 -6.77 -18.02 12.83
CA ALA A 153 -7.35 -17.04 11.92
C ALA A 153 -7.15 -17.41 10.44
N TYR A 154 -6.02 -18.03 10.12
CA TYR A 154 -5.65 -18.47 8.76
C TYR A 154 -5.33 -19.98 8.77
N PRO A 155 -6.35 -20.85 8.88
CA PRO A 155 -6.15 -22.29 8.93
C PRO A 155 -5.51 -22.81 7.65
N LYS A 156 -4.71 -23.88 7.74
CA LYS A 156 -4.15 -24.51 6.54
C LYS A 156 -5.29 -25.09 5.69
N PRO A 157 -5.21 -24.98 4.36
CA PRO A 157 -6.21 -25.58 3.48
C PRO A 157 -6.19 -27.10 3.62
N TYR A 158 -7.35 -27.73 3.49
CA TYR A 158 -7.45 -29.20 3.48
C TYR A 158 -6.58 -29.82 2.39
N VAL A 159 -5.97 -30.95 2.72
CA VAL A 159 -5.19 -31.74 1.75
C VAL A 159 -6.17 -32.32 0.73
N LYS A 160 -6.05 -31.87 -0.52
CA LYS A 160 -6.83 -32.40 -1.66
C LYS A 160 -5.96 -32.49 -2.90
N LYS A 161 -6.26 -33.46 -3.77
CA LYS A 161 -5.66 -33.52 -5.11
C LYS A 161 -6.09 -32.27 -5.89
N ARG A 162 -5.13 -31.45 -6.29
CA ARG A 162 -5.38 -30.27 -7.13
C ARG A 162 -5.24 -30.71 -8.59
N THR A 163 -6.22 -30.37 -9.42
CA THR A 163 -6.08 -30.50 -10.87
C THR A 163 -5.08 -29.45 -11.37
N LYS A 164 -4.27 -29.82 -12.37
CA LYS A 164 -3.51 -28.85 -13.15
C LYS A 164 -4.43 -28.10 -14.08
#